data_AF-A0A645G258-F1
#
_entry.id   AF-A0A645G258-F1
#
_cell.length_a   1.000
_cell.length_b   1.000
_cell.length_c   1.000
_cell.angle_alpha   90.00
_cell.angle_beta   90.00
_cell.angle_gamma   90.00
#
_symmetry.space_group_name_H-M   'P 1'
#
loop_
_entity.id
_entity.type
_entity.pdbx_description
1 polymer ?
#
loop_
_entity_poly.entity_id
_entity_poly.type
_entity_poly.pdbx_seq_one_letter_code
_entity_poly.pdbx_strand_id
1 'polypeptide(L)'
;MDGDWFEDDIVARFRTFLRVVFGEEHFEENLRFVTESLGVKDIREYFIKTGSRVASSKFYDDHVQRYKKRPIYWLFSSRKGSFNALIYLHRYTPSTVSTVLNEYLREFTAKLSSSLQQQERLAASGGTPRQQAAAQKEADRLRKVLLELEEYEHDVLYPLASRQLAIDLDDGVKANYPKFGTALKKIPGLEASDE
;
A
#
# COMPACT_ATOMS: atom_id res chain seq x y z
N MET A 1 8.02 13.99 -0.43
CA MET A 1 8.85 12.78 -0.46
C MET A 1 8.10 11.78 -1.30
N ASP A 2 8.53 11.68 -2.54
CA ASP A 2 7.85 10.95 -3.60
C ASP A 2 8.14 9.46 -3.41
N GLY A 3 7.19 8.75 -2.78
CA GLY A 3 6.71 7.39 -3.08
C GLY A 3 7.66 6.20 -3.22
N ASP A 4 8.95 6.39 -3.45
CA ASP A 4 9.90 5.35 -3.86
C ASP A 4 10.60 4.79 -2.62
N TRP A 5 9.80 4.24 -1.70
CA TRP A 5 10.30 3.63 -0.48
C TRP A 5 10.88 2.25 -0.72
N PHE A 6 10.49 1.56 -1.79
CA PHE A 6 10.91 0.19 -2.09
C PHE A 6 11.26 0.04 -3.57
N GLU A 7 12.27 -0.77 -3.88
CA GLU A 7 12.70 -1.06 -5.25
C GLU A 7 11.62 -1.81 -6.06
N ASP A 8 10.78 -2.57 -5.37
CA ASP A 8 9.68 -3.32 -5.95
C ASP A 8 8.33 -2.56 -5.95
N ASP A 9 8.35 -1.24 -5.73
CA ASP A 9 7.16 -0.38 -5.81
C ASP A 9 6.43 -0.55 -7.16
N ILE A 10 5.11 -0.64 -7.09
CA ILE A 10 4.28 -0.98 -8.25
C ILE A 10 4.34 0.08 -9.35
N VAL A 11 4.57 1.36 -9.01
CA VAL A 11 4.73 2.43 -9.99
C VAL A 11 6.06 2.28 -10.71
N ALA A 12 7.14 2.02 -9.97
CA ALA A 12 8.45 1.74 -10.56
C ALA A 12 8.39 0.52 -11.50
N ARG A 13 7.79 -0.59 -11.04
CA ARG A 13 7.57 -1.80 -11.86
C ARG A 13 6.73 -1.53 -13.10
N PHE A 14 5.68 -0.74 -12.99
CA PHE A 14 4.83 -0.36 -14.12
C PHE A 14 5.61 0.46 -15.17
N ARG A 15 6.41 1.42 -14.72
CA ARG A 15 7.27 2.22 -15.62
C ARG A 15 8.31 1.35 -16.31
N THR A 16 8.94 0.42 -15.59
CA THR A 16 9.87 -0.57 -16.17
C THR A 16 9.18 -1.46 -17.19
N PHE A 17 7.97 -1.93 -16.89
CA PHE A 17 7.17 -2.72 -17.83
C PHE A 17 6.94 -1.97 -19.14
N LEU A 18 6.55 -0.69 -19.09
CA LEU A 18 6.33 0.10 -20.30
C LEU A 18 7.59 0.22 -21.16
N ARG A 19 8.75 0.46 -20.54
CA ARG A 19 10.04 0.54 -21.26
C ARG A 19 10.43 -0.78 -21.91
N VAL A 20 10.28 -1.88 -21.17
CA VAL A 20 10.68 -3.21 -21.65
C VAL A 20 9.79 -3.68 -22.79
N VAL A 21 8.48 -3.45 -22.70
CA VAL A 21 7.52 -3.96 -23.69
C VAL A 21 7.40 -3.06 -24.91
N PHE A 22 7.50 -1.75 -24.73
CA PHE A 22 7.24 -0.77 -25.81
C PHE A 22 8.46 0.07 -26.20
N GLY A 23 9.64 -0.17 -25.63
CA GLY A 23 10.86 0.60 -25.91
C GLY A 23 10.97 1.87 -25.04
N GLU A 24 12.20 2.34 -24.83
CA GLU A 24 12.47 3.57 -24.08
C GLU A 24 11.98 4.80 -24.85
N GLU A 25 12.12 4.78 -26.18
CA GLU A 25 11.76 5.86 -27.09
C GLU A 25 10.26 6.21 -27.05
N HIS A 26 9.39 5.25 -26.71
CA HIS A 26 7.94 5.43 -26.62
C HIS A 26 7.43 5.59 -25.18
N PHE A 27 8.32 5.59 -24.19
CA PHE A 27 7.94 5.53 -22.78
C PHE A 27 7.02 6.70 -22.36
N GLU A 28 7.40 7.93 -22.66
CA GLU A 28 6.64 9.13 -22.27
C GLU A 28 5.29 9.23 -22.99
N GLU A 29 5.22 8.80 -24.25
CA GLU A 29 3.97 8.75 -25.01
C GLU A 29 3.00 7.71 -24.42
N ASN A 30 3.49 6.50 -24.17
CA ASN A 30 2.68 5.42 -23.59
C ASN A 30 2.24 5.74 -22.16
N LEU A 31 3.13 6.31 -21.34
CA LEU A 31 2.78 6.71 -19.99
C LEU A 31 1.67 7.77 -20.00
N ARG A 32 1.79 8.80 -20.85
CA ARG A 32 0.76 9.82 -21.04
C ARG A 32 -0.56 9.21 -21.47
N PHE A 33 -0.55 8.38 -22.51
CA PHE A 33 -1.74 7.69 -23.02
C PHE A 33 -2.45 6.88 -21.91
N VAL A 34 -1.70 6.13 -21.10
CA VAL A 34 -2.25 5.37 -19.98
C VAL A 34 -2.86 6.31 -18.93
N THR A 35 -2.15 7.35 -18.51
CA THR A 35 -2.64 8.28 -17.48
C THR A 35 -3.91 9.02 -17.92
N GLU A 36 -3.98 9.44 -19.18
CA GLU A 36 -5.18 10.06 -19.78
C GLU A 36 -6.36 9.08 -19.83
N SER A 37 -6.11 7.85 -20.28
CA SER A 37 -7.12 6.79 -20.36
C SER A 37 -7.70 6.41 -18.99
N LEU A 38 -6.86 6.45 -17.95
CA LEU A 38 -7.24 6.18 -16.57
C LEU A 38 -7.83 7.41 -15.84
N GLY A 39 -7.74 8.60 -16.45
CA GLY A 39 -8.23 9.85 -15.87
C GLY A 39 -7.44 10.31 -14.64
N VAL A 40 -6.14 10.01 -14.58
CA VAL A 40 -5.24 10.38 -13.47
C VAL A 40 -4.13 11.31 -13.96
N LYS A 41 -3.60 12.15 -13.09
CA LYS A 41 -2.49 13.06 -13.45
C LYS A 41 -1.14 12.38 -13.38
N ASP A 42 -1.01 11.49 -12.40
CA ASP A 42 0.18 10.68 -12.19
C ASP A 42 -0.27 9.23 -11.98
N ILE A 43 0.47 8.28 -12.54
CA ILE A 43 0.13 6.86 -12.46
C ILE A 43 0.08 6.36 -11.00
N ARG A 44 0.81 6.98 -10.08
CA ARG A 44 0.73 6.67 -8.64
C ARG A 44 -0.68 6.90 -8.11
N GLU A 45 -1.41 7.90 -8.60
CA GLU A 45 -2.80 8.17 -8.19
C GLU A 45 -3.75 7.03 -8.58
N TYR A 46 -3.44 6.28 -9.64
CA TYR A 46 -4.22 5.09 -10.03
C TYR A 46 -4.05 3.97 -8.99
N PHE A 47 -2.80 3.72 -8.57
CA PHE A 47 -2.49 2.67 -7.61
C PHE A 47 -2.84 3.06 -6.17
N ILE A 48 -2.48 4.26 -5.71
CA ILE A 48 -2.76 4.76 -4.36
C ILE A 48 -2.94 6.28 -4.39
N LYS A 49 -4.10 6.74 -3.94
CA LYS A 49 -4.39 8.16 -3.71
C LYS A 49 -4.38 8.47 -2.20
N THR A 50 -3.42 9.27 -1.75
CA THR A 50 -3.16 9.58 -0.33
C THR A 50 -3.72 10.93 0.16
N GLY A 51 -4.59 11.59 -0.62
CA GLY A 51 -5.07 12.95 -0.33
C GLY A 51 -6.38 13.06 0.48
N SER A 52 -7.03 11.95 0.86
CA SER A 52 -8.29 11.94 1.62
C SER A 52 -8.09 11.31 3.01
N ARG A 53 -9.11 11.35 3.89
CA ARG A 53 -9.03 10.77 5.25
C ARG A 53 -8.69 9.28 5.29
N VAL A 54 -8.87 8.56 4.17
CA VAL A 54 -8.57 7.12 4.02
C VAL A 54 -8.00 6.91 2.63
N ALA A 55 -6.81 6.32 2.51
CA ALA A 55 -6.24 6.02 1.21
C ALA A 55 -7.19 5.14 0.37
N SER A 56 -7.35 5.53 -0.89
CA SER A 56 -8.16 4.82 -1.89
C SER A 56 -7.28 4.37 -3.05
N SER A 57 -7.60 3.23 -3.66
CA SER A 57 -6.86 2.67 -4.78
C SER A 57 -7.85 2.38 -5.90
N LYS A 58 -7.84 3.20 -6.97
CA LYS A 58 -8.71 2.96 -8.13
C LYS A 58 -8.36 1.62 -8.78
N PHE A 59 -7.07 1.30 -8.84
CA PHE A 59 -6.60 -0.01 -9.26
C PHE A 59 -7.27 -1.15 -8.48
N TYR A 60 -7.29 -1.07 -7.14
CA TYR A 60 -7.88 -2.15 -6.33
C TYR A 60 -9.40 -2.22 -6.50
N ASP A 61 -10.08 -1.07 -6.62
CA ASP A 61 -11.51 -1.02 -6.88
C ASP A 61 -11.86 -1.68 -8.24
N ASP A 62 -11.14 -1.30 -9.30
CA ASP A 62 -11.27 -1.90 -10.63
C ASP A 62 -10.97 -3.41 -10.60
N HIS A 63 -9.95 -3.81 -9.83
CA HIS A 63 -9.54 -5.22 -9.68
C HIS A 63 -10.60 -6.04 -8.96
N VAL A 64 -11.14 -5.56 -7.84
CA VAL A 64 -12.23 -6.21 -7.11
C VAL A 64 -13.46 -6.35 -8.01
N GLN A 65 -13.80 -5.32 -8.78
CA GLN A 65 -14.92 -5.35 -9.73
C GLN A 65 -14.68 -6.39 -10.84
N ARG A 66 -13.50 -6.37 -11.47
CA ARG A 66 -13.14 -7.29 -12.57
C ARG A 66 -13.26 -8.76 -12.15
N TYR A 67 -12.85 -9.07 -10.93
CA TYR A 67 -12.90 -10.42 -10.37
C TYR A 67 -14.22 -10.74 -9.64
N LYS A 68 -15.29 -9.96 -9.86
CA LYS A 68 -16.61 -10.19 -9.26
C LYS A 68 -16.55 -10.38 -7.73
N LYS A 69 -15.84 -9.47 -7.06
CA LYS A 69 -15.54 -9.49 -5.61
C LYS A 69 -14.64 -10.64 -5.13
N ARG A 70 -14.00 -11.40 -6.01
CA ARG A 70 -13.09 -12.51 -5.66
C ARG A 70 -11.67 -12.25 -6.21
N PRO A 71 -10.99 -11.16 -5.79
CA PRO A 71 -9.73 -10.74 -6.41
C PRO A 71 -8.59 -11.74 -6.18
N ILE A 72 -7.72 -11.87 -7.17
CA ILE A 72 -6.49 -12.69 -7.10
C ILE A 72 -5.27 -11.93 -6.56
N TYR A 73 -5.40 -10.61 -6.38
CA TYR A 73 -4.42 -9.79 -5.67
C TYR A 73 -5.11 -9.29 -4.41
N TRP A 74 -4.51 -9.51 -3.25
CA TRP A 74 -5.07 -9.07 -1.98
C TRP A 74 -4.27 -7.90 -1.44
N LEU A 75 -4.97 -6.88 -0.97
CA LEU A 75 -4.38 -5.66 -0.46
C LEU A 75 -4.33 -5.71 1.07
N PHE A 76 -3.14 -5.95 1.63
CA PHE A 76 -2.88 -5.64 3.03
C PHE A 76 -2.92 -4.12 3.18
N SER A 77 -3.73 -3.62 4.11
CA SER A 77 -3.95 -2.18 4.29
C SER A 77 -4.12 -1.89 5.77
N SER A 78 -3.37 -0.92 6.28
CA SER A 78 -3.64 -0.36 7.60
C SER A 78 -5.00 0.35 7.62
N ARG A 79 -5.53 0.65 8.81
CA ARG A 79 -6.90 1.18 8.99
C ARG A 79 -7.17 2.47 8.23
N LYS A 80 -6.22 3.41 8.19
CA LYS A 80 -6.32 4.65 7.39
C LYS A 80 -5.64 4.51 6.02
N GLY A 81 -5.03 3.36 5.75
CA GLY A 81 -4.33 3.06 4.50
C GLY A 81 -3.00 3.80 4.39
N SER A 82 -2.35 4.09 5.51
CA SER A 82 -0.99 4.64 5.55
C SER A 82 0.05 3.61 5.10
N PHE A 83 -0.21 2.33 5.32
CA PHE A 83 0.54 1.21 4.76
C PHE A 83 -0.36 0.39 3.83
N ASN A 84 0.18 0.02 2.66
CA ASN A 84 -0.48 -0.81 1.68
C ASN A 84 0.53 -1.78 1.05
N ALA A 85 0.20 -3.07 0.98
CA ALA A 85 1.00 -4.06 0.29
C ALA A 85 0.11 -5.01 -0.52
N LEU A 86 0.41 -5.18 -1.81
CA LEU A 86 -0.31 -6.09 -2.69
C LEU A 86 0.39 -7.46 -2.69
N ILE A 87 -0.36 -8.50 -2.37
CA ILE A 87 0.10 -9.89 -2.50
C ILE A 87 -0.64 -10.59 -3.64
N TYR A 88 0.02 -11.54 -4.30
CA TYR A 88 -0.61 -12.39 -5.30
C TYR A 88 -1.07 -13.71 -4.66
N LEU A 89 -2.38 -13.96 -4.67
CA LEU A 89 -3.00 -15.11 -3.97
C LEU A 89 -2.37 -16.45 -4.35
N HIS A 90 -2.13 -16.70 -5.64
CA HIS A 90 -1.58 -17.97 -6.11
C HIS A 90 -0.10 -18.18 -5.73
N ARG A 91 0.55 -17.17 -5.15
CA ARG A 91 1.91 -17.26 -4.58
C ARG A 91 1.91 -17.16 -3.06
N TYR A 92 0.73 -17.21 -2.44
CA TYR A 92 0.64 -17.19 -0.99
C TYR A 92 1.33 -18.42 -0.40
N THR A 93 2.08 -18.20 0.68
CA THR A 93 2.68 -19.23 1.51
C THR A 93 2.42 -18.90 2.98
N PRO A 94 2.52 -19.86 3.91
CA PRO A 94 2.37 -19.59 5.34
C PRO A 94 3.29 -18.48 5.87
N SER A 95 4.42 -18.20 5.20
CA SER A 95 5.36 -17.12 5.54
C SER A 95 5.02 -15.76 4.92
N THR A 96 4.00 -15.65 4.05
CA THR A 96 3.66 -14.40 3.35
C THR A 96 3.35 -13.27 4.34
N VAL A 97 2.60 -13.54 5.41
CA VAL A 97 2.29 -12.50 6.42
C VAL A 97 3.56 -12.09 7.18
N SER A 98 4.45 -13.02 7.50
CA SER A 98 5.75 -12.72 8.11
C SER A 98 6.63 -11.88 7.19
N THR A 99 6.55 -12.10 5.87
CA THR A 99 7.25 -11.31 4.86
C THR A 99 6.70 -9.88 4.85
N VAL A 100 5.37 -9.70 4.75
CA VAL A 100 4.71 -8.39 4.81
C VAL A 100 5.07 -7.62 6.09
N LEU A 101 5.12 -8.32 7.24
CA LEU A 101 5.48 -7.71 8.51
C LEU A 101 6.96 -7.28 8.56
N ASN A 102 7.88 -8.20 8.29
CA ASN A 102 9.30 -7.97 8.56
C ASN A 102 10.02 -7.21 7.45
N GLU A 103 9.72 -7.54 6.19
CA GLU A 103 10.43 -7.00 5.03
C GLU A 103 9.78 -5.72 4.51
N TYR A 104 8.48 -5.49 4.78
CA TYR A 104 7.77 -4.31 4.29
C TYR A 104 7.34 -3.36 5.40
N LEU A 105 6.50 -3.80 6.34
CA LEU A 105 5.96 -2.88 7.36
C LEU A 105 7.07 -2.29 8.25
N ARG A 106 7.92 -3.15 8.83
CA ARG A 106 9.00 -2.71 9.73
C ARG A 106 10.03 -1.84 9.01
N GLU A 107 10.40 -2.21 7.78
CA GLU A 107 11.30 -1.40 6.96
C GLU A 107 10.68 -0.03 6.64
N PHE A 108 9.40 0.01 6.29
CA PHE A 108 8.68 1.26 6.07
C PHE A 108 8.62 2.13 7.33
N THR A 109 8.29 1.55 8.48
CA THR A 109 8.27 2.23 9.79
C THR A 109 9.63 2.80 10.17
N ALA A 110 10.72 2.08 9.88
CA ALA A 110 12.09 2.55 10.10
C ALA A 110 12.42 3.77 9.23
N LYS A 111 12.07 3.73 7.93
CA LYS A 111 12.24 4.86 7.00
C LYS A 111 11.42 6.09 7.42
N LEU A 112 10.18 5.89 7.83
CA LEU A 112 9.32 6.97 8.35
C LEU A 112 9.87 7.58 9.64
N SER A 113 10.41 6.76 10.54
CA SER A 113 11.06 7.21 11.77
C SER A 113 12.29 8.07 11.48
N SER A 114 13.12 7.68 10.52
CA SER A 114 14.26 8.48 10.08
C SER A 114 13.83 9.82 9.47
N SER A 115 12.80 9.80 8.63
CA SER A 115 12.19 11.02 8.08
C SER A 115 11.63 11.91 9.19
N LEU A 116 10.96 11.37 10.20
CA LEU A 116 10.45 12.13 11.33
C LEU A 116 11.58 12.87 12.05
N GLN A 117 12.67 12.18 12.39
CA GLN A 117 13.82 12.80 13.03
C GLN A 117 14.43 13.93 12.18
N GLN A 118 14.47 13.77 10.85
CA GLN A 118 14.90 14.83 9.95
C GLN A 118 13.98 16.05 9.99
N GLN A 119 12.66 15.83 9.95
CA GLN A 119 11.67 16.91 10.03
C GLN A 119 11.71 17.64 11.37
N GLU A 120 11.91 16.92 12.48
CA GLU A 120 12.07 17.51 13.82
C GLU A 120 13.32 18.41 13.90
N ARG A 121 14.45 17.97 13.33
CA ARG A 121 15.66 18.82 13.24
C ARG A 121 15.41 20.08 12.41
N LEU A 122 14.73 19.94 11.27
CA LEU A 122 14.37 21.08 10.42
C LEU A 122 13.38 22.03 11.10
N ALA A 123 12.45 21.53 11.89
CA ALA A 123 11.52 22.35 12.66
C ALA A 123 12.23 23.15 13.77
N ALA A 124 13.25 22.56 14.41
CA ALA A 124 13.97 23.19 15.51
C ALA A 124 14.97 24.28 15.07
N SER A 125 15.60 24.14 13.89
CA SER A 125 16.66 25.07 13.47
C SER A 125 16.78 25.31 11.96
N GLY A 126 15.82 24.85 11.16
CA GLY A 126 15.88 24.91 9.70
C GLY A 126 15.27 26.16 9.08
N GLY A 127 16.11 27.06 8.56
CA GLY A 127 15.70 28.08 7.59
C GLY A 127 14.67 29.09 8.08
N THR A 128 13.78 29.52 7.18
CA THR A 128 12.76 30.55 7.42
C THR A 128 11.61 30.04 8.33
N PRO A 129 10.87 30.93 9.02
CA PRO A 129 9.71 30.52 9.83
C PRO A 129 8.67 29.68 9.07
N ARG A 130 8.49 29.94 7.77
CA ARG A 130 7.61 29.15 6.90
C ARG A 130 8.10 27.72 6.71
N GLN A 131 9.41 27.52 6.57
CA GLN A 131 10.01 26.19 6.45
C GLN A 131 9.92 25.42 7.77
N GLN A 132 10.18 26.08 8.90
CA GLN A 132 10.03 25.48 10.23
C GLN A 132 8.58 25.02 10.48
N ALA A 133 7.60 25.88 10.16
CA ALA A 133 6.18 25.54 10.29
C ALA A 133 5.76 24.37 9.37
N ALA A 134 6.29 24.32 8.14
CA ALA A 134 6.03 23.21 7.22
C ALA A 134 6.65 21.89 7.73
N ALA A 135 7.89 21.94 8.23
CA ALA A 135 8.58 20.79 8.81
C ALA A 135 7.85 20.27 10.07
N GLN A 136 7.40 21.17 10.94
CA GLN A 136 6.61 20.80 12.12
C GLN A 136 5.31 20.10 11.73
N LYS A 137 4.58 20.63 10.74
CA LYS A 137 3.35 20.01 10.24
C LYS A 137 3.60 18.61 9.67
N GLU A 138 4.71 18.42 8.97
CA GLU A 138 5.09 17.11 8.44
C GLU A 138 5.51 16.14 9.55
N ALA A 139 6.25 16.60 10.55
CA ALA A 139 6.57 15.80 11.73
C ALA A 139 5.30 15.32 12.45
N ASP A 140 4.32 16.21 12.66
CA ASP A 140 3.02 15.85 13.26
C ASP A 140 2.23 14.84 12.42
N ARG A 141 2.34 14.92 11.08
CA ARG A 141 1.75 13.92 10.18
C ARG A 141 2.44 12.58 10.35
N LEU A 142 3.78 12.54 10.34
CA LEU A 142 4.56 11.32 10.47
C LEU A 142 4.33 10.62 11.81
N ARG A 143 4.24 11.36 12.92
CA ARG A 143 3.90 10.79 14.25
C ARG A 143 2.55 10.07 14.23
N LYS A 144 1.53 10.66 13.60
CA LYS A 144 0.20 10.05 13.48
C LYS A 144 0.20 8.79 12.61
N VAL A 145 1.02 8.78 11.55
CA VAL A 145 1.20 7.61 10.70
C VAL A 145 1.92 6.50 11.47
N LEU A 146 3.04 6.81 12.11
CA LEU A 146 3.83 5.84 12.88
C LEU A 146 2.99 5.18 13.98
N LEU A 147 2.19 5.96 14.73
CA LEU A 147 1.28 5.42 15.73
C LEU A 147 0.27 4.43 15.12
N GLU A 148 -0.31 4.76 13.97
CA GLU A 148 -1.23 3.86 13.27
C GLU A 148 -0.53 2.57 12.80
N LEU A 149 0.73 2.66 12.34
CA LEU A 149 1.49 1.49 11.90
C LEU A 149 1.91 0.60 13.07
N GLU A 150 2.23 1.18 14.22
CA GLU A 150 2.50 0.45 15.46
C GLU A 150 1.26 -0.33 15.93
N GLU A 151 0.09 0.33 15.95
CA GLU A 151 -1.19 -0.33 16.23
C GLU A 151 -1.47 -1.47 15.24
N TYR A 152 -1.26 -1.24 13.93
CA TYR A 152 -1.46 -2.25 12.90
C TYR A 152 -0.48 -3.43 13.02
N GLU A 153 0.78 -3.16 13.37
CA GLU A 153 1.76 -4.20 13.67
C GLU A 153 1.31 -5.05 14.85
N HIS A 154 1.06 -4.42 16.00
CA HIS A 154 0.80 -5.10 17.27
C HIS A 154 -0.54 -5.86 17.26
N ASP A 155 -1.61 -5.23 16.80
CA ASP A 155 -2.96 -5.79 16.95
C ASP A 155 -3.35 -6.73 15.80
N VAL A 156 -2.71 -6.60 14.63
CA VAL A 156 -3.14 -7.29 13.40
C VAL A 156 -2.04 -8.15 12.81
N LEU A 157 -0.92 -7.58 12.37
CA LEU A 157 0.07 -8.32 11.59
C LEU A 157 0.93 -9.25 12.44
N TYR A 158 1.37 -8.85 13.63
CA TYR A 158 2.19 -9.70 14.50
C TYR A 158 1.45 -10.97 14.97
N PRO A 159 0.20 -10.89 15.47
CA PRO A 159 -0.57 -12.08 15.82
C PRO A 159 -0.85 -12.98 14.61
N LEU A 160 -1.09 -12.40 13.43
CA LEU A 160 -1.38 -13.17 12.23
C LEU A 160 -0.12 -13.85 11.66
N ALA A 161 1.02 -13.15 11.65
CA ALA A 161 2.32 -13.68 11.26
C ALA A 161 2.76 -14.83 12.17
N SER A 162 2.52 -14.71 13.48
CA SER A 162 2.85 -15.76 14.47
C SER A 162 2.06 -17.05 14.24
N ARG A 163 0.85 -16.97 13.69
CA ARG A 163 0.02 -18.16 13.39
C ARG A 163 0.46 -18.90 12.14
N GLN A 164 1.24 -18.26 11.25
CA GLN A 164 1.60 -18.79 9.94
C GLN A 164 0.41 -19.40 9.20
N LEU A 165 -0.67 -18.60 9.08
CA LEU A 165 -1.94 -19.06 8.54
C LEU A 165 -1.75 -19.73 7.17
N ALA A 166 -2.07 -21.02 7.07
CA ALA A 166 -2.15 -21.72 5.79
C ALA A 166 -3.54 -21.51 5.17
N ILE A 167 -3.58 -21.43 3.84
CA ILE A 167 -4.83 -21.40 3.08
C ILE A 167 -4.79 -22.50 2.02
N ASP A 168 -5.94 -23.08 1.73
CA ASP A 168 -6.13 -23.98 0.60
C ASP A 168 -6.66 -23.16 -0.57
N LEU A 169 -6.02 -23.20 -1.74
CA LEU A 169 -6.49 -22.42 -2.89
C LEU A 169 -7.82 -22.96 -3.44
N ASP A 170 -8.13 -24.24 -3.21
CA ASP A 170 -9.37 -24.89 -3.67
C ASP A 170 -10.60 -24.39 -2.90
N ASP A 171 -10.42 -23.91 -1.66
CA ASP A 171 -11.46 -23.22 -0.88
C ASP A 171 -11.93 -21.90 -1.55
N GLY A 172 -11.08 -21.32 -2.41
CA GLY A 172 -11.34 -20.08 -3.12
C GLY A 172 -11.35 -18.83 -2.22
N VAL A 173 -11.57 -17.66 -2.85
CA VAL A 173 -11.41 -16.36 -2.17
C VAL A 173 -12.44 -16.14 -1.06
N LYS A 174 -13.69 -16.59 -1.23
CA LYS A 174 -14.76 -16.36 -0.24
C LYS A 174 -14.47 -17.01 1.11
N ALA A 175 -13.91 -18.21 1.12
CA ALA A 175 -13.58 -18.91 2.36
C ALA A 175 -12.23 -18.45 2.93
N ASN A 176 -11.25 -18.12 2.09
CA ASN A 176 -9.91 -17.76 2.57
C ASN A 176 -9.74 -16.31 3.00
N TYR A 177 -10.32 -15.35 2.28
CA TYR A 177 -10.11 -13.92 2.55
C TYR A 177 -10.55 -13.51 3.97
N PRO A 178 -11.70 -13.98 4.51
CA PRO A 178 -12.12 -13.62 5.87
C PRO A 178 -11.14 -14.09 6.95
N LYS A 179 -10.34 -15.14 6.70
CA LYS A 179 -9.35 -15.67 7.64
C LYS A 179 -8.28 -14.61 8.02
N PHE A 180 -8.11 -13.56 7.21
CA PHE A 180 -7.14 -12.47 7.44
C PHE A 180 -7.74 -11.28 8.21
N GLY A 181 -9.05 -11.26 8.44
CA GLY A 181 -9.72 -10.21 9.20
C GLY A 181 -9.38 -8.79 8.74
N THR A 182 -8.95 -7.95 9.68
CA THR A 182 -8.58 -6.54 9.43
C THR A 182 -7.21 -6.35 8.80
N ALA A 183 -6.45 -7.42 8.52
CA ALA A 183 -5.17 -7.31 7.83
C ALA A 183 -5.37 -6.88 6.37
N LEU A 184 -6.45 -7.34 5.73
CA LEU A 184 -6.78 -7.03 4.35
C LEU A 184 -7.81 -5.89 4.24
N LYS A 185 -7.76 -5.17 3.12
CA LYS A 185 -8.78 -4.18 2.76
C LYS A 185 -10.16 -4.85 2.71
N LYS A 186 -11.15 -4.29 3.41
CA LYS A 186 -12.52 -4.82 3.40
C LYS A 186 -13.10 -4.83 1.97
N ILE A 187 -13.68 -5.95 1.56
CA ILE A 187 -14.43 -6.08 0.30
C ILE A 187 -15.94 -6.15 0.62
N PRO A 188 -16.73 -5.10 0.31
CA PRO A 188 -18.15 -5.08 0.62
C PRO A 188 -18.94 -6.19 -0.09
N GLY A 189 -19.60 -7.04 0.70
CA GLY A 189 -20.42 -8.15 0.21
C GLY A 189 -19.63 -9.37 -0.28
N LEU A 190 -18.36 -9.52 0.11
CA LEU A 190 -17.64 -10.78 -0.09
C LEU A 190 -18.20 -11.91 0.81
N GLU A 191 -18.55 -11.58 2.05
CA GLU A 191 -19.09 -12.49 3.06
C GLU A 191 -20.61 -12.71 2.94
N ALA A 192 -21.28 -12.05 1.98
CA ALA A 192 -22.69 -12.31 1.72
C ALA A 192 -22.85 -13.72 1.11
N SER A 193 -23.76 -14.50 1.68
CA SER A 193 -24.23 -15.76 1.09
C SER A 193 -24.67 -15.50 -0.35
N ASP A 194 -24.35 -16.42 -1.26
CA ASP A 194 -24.91 -16.38 -2.61
C ASP A 194 -26.42 -16.71 -2.48
N GLU A 195 -27.27 -15.68 -2.39
CA GLU A 195 -28.73 -15.80 -2.61
C GLU A 195 -29.03 -15.90 -4.11
#